data_AF-A0A6H9GBR6-F1
#
_entry.id   AF-A0A6H9GBR6-F1
#
_cell.length_a   1.000
_cell.length_b   1.000
_cell.length_c   1.000
_cell.angle_alpha   90.00
_cell.angle_beta   90.00
_cell.angle_gamma   90.00
#
_symmetry.space_group_name_H-M   'P 1'
#
loop_
_entity.id
_entity.type
_entity.pdbx_description
1 polymer ?
#
loop_
_entity_poly.entity_id
_entity_poly.type
_entity_poly.pdbx_seq_one_letter_code
_entity_poly.pdbx_strand_id
1 'polypeptide(L)'
;MVGDISQFSEFVIANYLHLLDRPEKGEKGKYICPNCGEPKLSISQSGRKKGIAYDCHGCHDNKRIAYLLREANGEFKKKPDNSPTQKSSLQKDLLQVSKDLKQFISGEPDDDDQEDKLRIIKPEHTLSLIQEIIKGKELKYNLRSKEIELQGKVLNLDTFRMKLQKSHGIFIKNRDIMIEALYSEAKDNEYDPIKLFLEQCYRNYDPEVDENFDITEVTQVLFGVSDPLYCQYFYRFLIGLVKRVWEPGCKFDEAFVLQGEPDCYKSTFFKTLGGQYFTDAMISTDKDGLLTMAKNWIIEWSELDSMTAKTYHGIIKSFLSRSDDFYREPYAREAMSHPRCSMIVGSTNRDTFLNDPTGNRRFWIIPIPKNHKIHIDYLQAYREKLLGWAVWRYLGGESCVLPAEFKALQAEANKQWENNDSWEDELAEFLDRETDLSVAECLDRLVKAGYPVNFGRSDEMRMGDILRKAGFSRKRIQRGEKRMYRYLKD
;
A
#
# COMPACT_ATOMS: atom_id res chain seq x y z
N MET A 1 -19.66 22.74 -21.12
CA MET A 1 -18.46 21.99 -21.54
C MET A 1 -18.31 20.86 -20.56
N VAL A 2 -18.74 19.66 -20.98
CA VAL A 2 -18.85 18.47 -20.14
C VAL A 2 -17.49 17.79 -20.12
N GLY A 3 -16.91 17.66 -18.93
CA GLY A 3 -15.64 17.00 -18.69
C GLY A 3 -15.73 15.53 -19.08
N ASP A 4 -14.69 15.09 -19.78
CA ASP A 4 -14.53 13.81 -20.43
C ASP A 4 -14.43 12.65 -19.41
N ILE A 5 -15.46 11.79 -19.40
CA ILE A 5 -15.58 10.59 -18.54
C ILE A 5 -14.77 9.41 -19.12
N SER A 6 -14.10 9.57 -20.27
CA SER A 6 -13.35 8.51 -20.96
C SER A 6 -12.12 7.97 -20.22
N GLN A 7 -11.72 8.56 -19.10
CA GLN A 7 -10.61 8.05 -18.27
C GLN A 7 -11.03 7.04 -17.19
N PHE A 8 -12.32 6.74 -17.04
CA PHE A 8 -12.81 5.77 -16.05
C PHE A 8 -13.10 4.35 -16.62
N SER A 9 -12.90 4.09 -17.91
CA SER A 9 -13.31 2.80 -18.51
C SER A 9 -12.19 1.85 -18.95
N GLU A 10 -10.91 2.19 -18.79
CA GLU A 10 -9.82 1.38 -19.35
C GLU A 10 -9.33 0.20 -18.49
N PHE A 11 -10.08 -0.24 -17.46
CA PHE A 11 -9.62 -1.36 -16.63
C PHE A 11 -10.67 -2.42 -16.24
N VAL A 12 -11.56 -2.81 -17.17
CA VAL A 12 -12.47 -3.95 -16.92
C VAL A 12 -12.54 -5.00 -18.05
N ILE A 13 -11.85 -4.83 -19.18
CA ILE A 13 -11.96 -5.79 -20.32
C ILE A 13 -10.77 -6.78 -20.41
N ALA A 14 -10.06 -7.03 -19.32
CA ALA A 14 -9.13 -8.17 -19.23
C ALA A 14 -9.75 -9.41 -18.57
N ASN A 15 -10.92 -9.30 -17.94
CA ASN A 15 -11.49 -10.37 -17.08
C ASN A 15 -12.78 -11.04 -17.57
N TYR A 16 -13.11 -11.00 -18.87
CA TYR A 16 -14.36 -11.62 -19.36
C TYR A 16 -14.20 -12.82 -20.29
N LEU A 17 -12.98 -13.33 -20.49
CA LEU A 17 -12.80 -14.60 -21.24
C LEU A 17 -13.07 -15.86 -20.41
N HIS A 18 -13.26 -15.75 -19.10
CA HIS A 18 -13.52 -16.88 -18.19
C HIS A 18 -14.97 -16.98 -17.69
N LEU A 19 -15.86 -16.02 -18.00
CA LEU A 19 -17.28 -16.07 -17.62
C LEU A 19 -18.18 -16.78 -18.66
N LEU A 20 -17.66 -17.73 -19.42
CA LEU A 20 -18.49 -18.65 -20.20
C LEU A 20 -18.90 -19.87 -19.36
N ASP A 21 -19.73 -19.63 -18.35
CA ASP A 21 -20.96 -20.41 -18.31
C ASP A 21 -21.70 -20.13 -19.62
N ARG A 22 -22.26 -21.18 -20.23
CA ARG A 22 -22.87 -21.13 -21.57
C ARG A 22 -23.64 -19.80 -21.75
N PRO A 23 -23.30 -18.93 -22.71
CA PRO A 23 -24.12 -17.76 -22.98
C PRO A 23 -25.50 -18.30 -23.30
N GLU A 24 -26.48 -17.96 -22.45
CA GLU A 24 -27.87 -18.31 -22.68
C GLU A 24 -28.23 -17.86 -24.09
N LYS A 25 -29.03 -18.68 -24.78
CA LYS A 25 -29.39 -18.45 -26.18
C LYS A 25 -29.93 -17.02 -26.37
N GLY A 26 -29.09 -16.14 -26.93
CA GLY A 26 -29.48 -15.02 -27.78
C GLY A 26 -30.32 -13.92 -27.13
N GLU A 27 -29.86 -13.31 -26.04
CA GLU A 27 -30.37 -11.99 -25.65
C GLU A 27 -29.88 -10.93 -26.65
N LYS A 28 -30.83 -10.27 -27.33
CA LYS A 28 -30.53 -9.23 -28.33
C LYS A 28 -30.07 -7.94 -27.65
N GLY A 29 -28.97 -7.35 -28.12
CA GLY A 29 -28.58 -5.99 -27.76
C GLY A 29 -27.96 -5.81 -26.37
N LYS A 30 -27.36 -6.86 -25.81
CA LYS A 30 -26.74 -6.82 -24.48
C LYS A 30 -25.44 -6.01 -24.41
N TYR A 31 -24.75 -5.84 -25.55
CA TYR A 31 -23.41 -5.25 -25.61
C TYR A 31 -23.37 -3.98 -26.46
N ILE A 32 -22.46 -3.08 -26.12
CA ILE A 32 -22.13 -1.90 -26.93
C ILE A 32 -21.29 -2.35 -28.13
N CYS A 33 -21.71 -1.97 -29.33
CA CYS A 33 -20.99 -2.30 -30.55
C CYS A 33 -19.73 -1.43 -30.67
N PRO A 34 -18.52 -2.00 -30.76
CA PRO A 34 -17.29 -1.22 -30.87
C PRO A 34 -17.17 -0.48 -32.22
N ASN A 35 -17.97 -0.85 -33.21
CA ASN A 35 -17.97 -0.19 -34.53
C ASN A 35 -18.90 1.03 -34.58
N CYS A 36 -20.04 1.01 -33.87
CA CYS A 36 -21.03 2.09 -33.97
C CYS A 36 -21.44 2.72 -32.63
N GLY A 37 -20.90 2.26 -31.49
CA GLY A 37 -21.16 2.82 -30.16
C GLY A 37 -22.54 2.52 -29.57
N GLU A 38 -23.41 1.82 -30.30
CA GLU A 38 -24.80 1.55 -29.89
C GLU A 38 -24.90 0.23 -29.08
N PRO A 39 -25.77 0.15 -28.04
CA PRO A 39 -26.04 -1.06 -27.26
C PRO A 39 -26.94 -2.05 -28.02
N LYS A 40 -26.46 -2.49 -29.20
CA LYS A 40 -27.20 -3.31 -30.15
C LYS A 40 -26.40 -4.53 -30.61
N LEU A 41 -25.27 -4.81 -29.96
CA LEU A 41 -24.43 -5.97 -30.25
C LEU A 41 -24.93 -7.21 -29.51
N SER A 42 -25.12 -8.27 -30.28
CA SER A 42 -25.43 -9.61 -29.82
C SER A 42 -24.23 -10.51 -30.13
N ILE A 43 -23.83 -11.34 -29.17
CA ILE A 43 -22.71 -12.28 -29.32
C ILE A 43 -23.24 -13.70 -29.16
N SER A 44 -22.96 -14.56 -30.13
CA SER A 44 -23.40 -15.96 -30.10
C SER A 44 -22.27 -16.92 -30.47
N GLN A 45 -22.25 -18.10 -29.87
CA GLN A 45 -21.35 -19.19 -30.27
C GLN A 45 -22.12 -20.20 -31.15
N SER A 46 -21.61 -20.46 -32.34
CA SER A 46 -22.23 -21.41 -33.27
C SER A 46 -21.70 -22.84 -33.08
N GLY A 47 -21.94 -23.42 -31.90
CA GLY A 47 -21.61 -24.82 -31.60
C GLY A 47 -20.10 -25.15 -31.57
N ARG A 48 -19.76 -26.40 -31.21
CA ARG A 48 -18.38 -26.85 -30.88
C ARG A 48 -17.29 -26.65 -31.95
N LYS A 49 -17.64 -26.25 -33.18
CA LYS A 49 -16.70 -26.15 -34.31
C LYS A 49 -16.77 -24.84 -35.13
N LYS A 50 -17.70 -23.92 -34.85
CA LYS A 50 -17.77 -22.63 -35.55
C LYS A 50 -17.62 -21.51 -34.51
N GLY A 51 -16.74 -20.55 -34.79
CA GLY A 51 -16.30 -19.52 -33.86
C GLY A 51 -17.40 -18.58 -33.35
N ILE A 52 -16.97 -17.54 -32.64
CA ILE A 52 -17.86 -16.50 -32.10
C ILE A 52 -18.43 -15.68 -33.27
N ALA A 53 -19.75 -15.54 -33.31
CA ALA A 53 -20.47 -14.67 -34.22
C ALA A 53 -20.89 -13.39 -33.49
N TYR A 54 -20.50 -12.26 -34.07
CA TYR A 54 -20.89 -10.92 -33.63
C TYR A 54 -21.97 -10.44 -34.58
N ASP A 55 -23.13 -10.05 -34.05
CA ASP A 55 -24.22 -9.49 -34.83
C ASP A 55 -24.70 -8.20 -34.19
N CYS A 56 -24.47 -7.07 -34.86
CA CYS A 56 -24.97 -5.78 -34.40
C CYS A 56 -26.20 -5.38 -35.21
N HIS A 57 -27.34 -5.23 -34.53
CA HIS A 57 -28.60 -4.81 -35.14
C HIS A 57 -28.65 -3.32 -35.54
N GLY A 58 -27.57 -2.58 -35.28
CA GLY A 58 -27.40 -1.19 -35.73
C GLY A 58 -26.62 -1.09 -37.04
N CYS A 59 -25.35 -1.53 -37.05
CA CYS A 59 -24.45 -1.33 -38.19
C CYS A 59 -24.29 -2.56 -39.10
N HIS A 60 -24.68 -3.75 -38.64
CA HIS A 60 -24.56 -5.02 -39.38
C HIS A 60 -23.16 -5.35 -39.96
N ASP A 61 -22.10 -4.65 -39.53
CA ASP A 61 -20.74 -4.84 -40.03
C ASP A 61 -19.96 -5.84 -39.15
N ASN A 62 -20.35 -7.11 -39.27
CA ASN A 62 -19.81 -8.19 -38.44
C ASN A 62 -18.29 -8.38 -38.65
N LYS A 63 -17.76 -8.05 -39.83
CA LYS A 63 -16.33 -8.15 -40.14
C LYS A 63 -15.54 -7.04 -39.45
N ARG A 64 -16.01 -5.80 -39.49
CA ARG A 64 -15.33 -4.68 -38.83
C ARG A 64 -15.40 -4.78 -37.31
N ILE A 65 -16.53 -5.26 -36.77
CA ILE A 65 -16.67 -5.56 -35.34
C ILE A 65 -15.65 -6.62 -34.91
N ALA A 66 -15.55 -7.74 -35.64
CA ALA A 66 -14.58 -8.79 -35.34
C ALA A 66 -13.13 -8.28 -35.43
N TYR A 67 -12.84 -7.39 -36.38
CA TYR A 67 -11.52 -6.77 -36.53
C TYR A 67 -11.16 -5.90 -35.31
N LEU A 68 -12.04 -4.97 -34.92
CA LEU A 68 -11.80 -4.05 -33.79
C LEU A 68 -11.64 -4.81 -32.46
N LEU A 69 -12.40 -5.88 -32.26
CA LEU A 69 -12.29 -6.73 -31.07
C LEU A 69 -10.96 -7.51 -31.02
N ARG A 70 -10.45 -7.98 -32.17
CA ARG A 70 -9.13 -8.64 -32.24
C ARG A 70 -7.97 -7.66 -32.06
N GLU A 71 -8.13 -6.44 -32.56
CA GLU A 71 -7.18 -5.35 -32.37
C GLU A 71 -7.08 -4.95 -30.90
N ALA A 72 -8.22 -4.80 -30.21
CA ALA A 72 -8.29 -4.54 -28.77
C ALA A 72 -7.66 -5.67 -27.92
N ASN A 73 -7.74 -6.92 -28.40
CA ASN A 73 -7.13 -8.08 -27.74
C ASN A 73 -5.63 -8.26 -28.07
N GLY A 74 -4.99 -7.34 -28.80
CA GLY A 74 -3.55 -7.41 -29.10
C GLY A 74 -3.14 -8.52 -30.08
N GLU A 75 -4.08 -9.12 -30.81
CA GLU A 75 -3.82 -10.27 -31.70
C GLU A 75 -3.06 -9.90 -33.00
N PHE A 76 -2.78 -8.61 -33.25
CA PHE A 76 -2.34 -8.12 -34.57
C PHE A 76 -0.83 -7.96 -34.80
N LYS A 77 0.05 -8.42 -33.90
CA LYS A 77 1.51 -8.44 -34.15
C LYS A 77 2.07 -9.83 -34.46
N LYS A 78 1.48 -10.56 -35.41
CA LYS A 78 2.20 -11.56 -36.22
C LYS A 78 1.62 -11.58 -37.64
N LYS A 79 2.39 -11.17 -38.64
CA LYS A 79 2.13 -11.61 -40.03
C LYS A 79 2.09 -13.14 -40.00
N PRO A 80 1.09 -13.80 -40.63
CA PRO A 80 1.12 -15.24 -40.79
C PRO A 80 2.25 -15.56 -41.77
N ASP A 81 3.39 -15.98 -41.23
CA ASP A 81 4.32 -16.78 -42.01
C ASP A 81 3.59 -18.07 -42.38
N ASN A 82 3.25 -18.18 -43.67
CA ASN A 82 2.59 -19.33 -44.31
C ASN A 82 3.62 -20.39 -44.70
N SER A 83 4.61 -20.67 -43.84
CA SER A 83 5.48 -21.83 -43.96
C SER A 83 4.75 -23.08 -43.40
N PRO A 84 4.44 -24.12 -44.21
CA PRO A 84 3.46 -25.15 -43.85
C PRO A 84 3.88 -26.24 -42.85
N THR A 85 4.93 -26.10 -42.03
CA THR A 85 5.53 -27.29 -41.40
C THR A 85 5.86 -27.23 -39.90
N GLN A 86 5.76 -26.11 -39.19
CA GLN A 86 6.08 -26.08 -37.74
C GLN A 86 4.95 -25.65 -36.80
N LYS A 87 3.99 -24.80 -37.23
CA LYS A 87 2.87 -24.39 -36.36
C LYS A 87 1.81 -25.48 -36.17
N SER A 88 1.69 -26.41 -37.12
CA SER A 88 0.71 -27.51 -37.02
C SER A 88 1.17 -28.64 -36.10
N SER A 89 2.48 -28.85 -35.90
CA SER A 89 2.97 -29.84 -34.95
C SER A 89 2.76 -29.35 -33.54
N LEU A 90 3.19 -28.14 -33.19
CA LEU A 90 3.10 -27.62 -31.82
C LEU A 90 1.64 -27.51 -31.32
N GLN A 91 0.71 -27.10 -32.18
CA GLN A 91 -0.72 -27.10 -31.85
C GLN A 91 -1.31 -28.51 -31.76
N LYS A 92 -0.87 -29.45 -32.60
CA LYS A 92 -1.25 -30.87 -32.48
C LYS A 92 -0.67 -31.50 -31.23
N ASP A 93 0.58 -31.18 -30.88
CA ASP A 93 1.30 -31.65 -29.70
C ASP A 93 0.64 -31.09 -28.44
N LEU A 94 0.26 -29.81 -28.40
CA LEU A 94 -0.51 -29.22 -27.29
C LEU A 94 -1.91 -29.83 -27.16
N LEU A 95 -2.59 -30.10 -28.29
CA LEU A 95 -3.92 -30.73 -28.28
C LEU A 95 -3.85 -32.20 -27.89
N GLN A 96 -2.78 -32.89 -28.30
CA GLN A 96 -2.49 -34.28 -27.95
C GLN A 96 -2.11 -34.36 -26.47
N VAL A 97 -1.21 -33.50 -25.98
CA VAL A 97 -0.89 -33.36 -24.56
C VAL A 97 -2.15 -33.06 -23.75
N SER A 98 -3.04 -32.15 -24.16
CA SER A 98 -4.31 -31.88 -23.45
C SER A 98 -5.27 -33.08 -23.45
N LYS A 99 -5.32 -33.86 -24.54
CA LYS A 99 -6.12 -35.09 -24.63
C LYS A 99 -5.54 -36.20 -23.77
N ASP A 100 -4.24 -36.44 -23.89
CA ASP A 100 -3.49 -37.42 -23.12
C ASP A 100 -3.57 -37.10 -21.64
N LEU A 101 -3.45 -35.82 -21.26
CA LEU A 101 -3.57 -35.39 -19.88
C LEU A 101 -4.99 -35.59 -19.33
N LYS A 102 -6.04 -35.30 -20.12
CA LYS A 102 -7.42 -35.56 -19.72
C LYS A 102 -7.70 -37.04 -19.56
N GLN A 103 -7.24 -37.86 -20.50
CA GLN A 103 -7.36 -39.31 -20.47
C GLN A 103 -6.54 -39.91 -19.31
N PHE A 104 -5.41 -39.28 -18.99
CA PHE A 104 -4.55 -39.57 -17.86
C PHE A 104 -5.03 -38.99 -16.52
N ILE A 105 -5.99 -38.08 -16.49
CA ILE A 105 -6.66 -37.61 -15.27
C ILE A 105 -7.94 -38.43 -15.04
N SER A 106 -8.64 -38.82 -16.12
CA SER A 106 -9.94 -39.49 -16.08
C SER A 106 -9.89 -41.01 -16.16
N GLY A 107 -8.77 -41.62 -16.56
CA GLY A 107 -8.63 -43.07 -16.65
C GLY A 107 -8.52 -43.73 -15.28
N GLU A 108 -9.23 -44.83 -15.08
CA GLU A 108 -8.95 -45.77 -13.98
C GLU A 108 -7.52 -46.33 -14.15
N PRO A 109 -6.80 -46.69 -13.07
CA PRO A 109 -5.54 -47.40 -13.18
C PRO A 109 -5.75 -48.67 -14.01
N ASP A 110 -4.88 -48.97 -14.97
CA ASP A 110 -4.95 -50.24 -15.71
C ASP A 110 -4.90 -51.41 -14.70
N ASP A 111 -5.87 -52.32 -14.82
CA ASP A 111 -6.21 -53.39 -13.86
C ASP A 111 -5.13 -54.47 -13.63
N ASP A 112 -3.95 -54.35 -14.24
CA ASP A 112 -2.99 -55.46 -14.36
C ASP A 112 -1.72 -55.36 -13.48
N ASP A 113 -1.62 -54.45 -12.50
CA ASP A 113 -0.53 -54.51 -11.51
C ASP A 113 -0.91 -53.81 -10.18
N GLN A 114 -1.12 -54.59 -9.12
CA GLN A 114 -1.42 -54.14 -7.75
C GLN A 114 -0.21 -53.52 -6.99
N GLU A 115 0.55 -52.63 -7.61
CA GLU A 115 1.53 -51.79 -6.88
C GLU A 115 1.39 -50.31 -7.28
N ASP A 116 1.37 -49.44 -6.27
CA ASP A 116 1.26 -47.97 -6.28
C ASP A 116 2.13 -47.24 -7.34
N LYS A 117 1.82 -47.37 -8.64
CA LYS A 117 2.53 -46.65 -9.71
C LYS A 117 1.97 -45.24 -9.86
N LEU A 118 2.62 -44.30 -9.20
CA LEU A 118 2.35 -42.87 -9.37
C LEU A 118 2.49 -42.43 -10.82
N ARG A 119 1.57 -41.57 -11.24
CA ARG A 119 1.54 -40.88 -12.53
C ARG A 119 2.61 -39.77 -12.55
N ILE A 120 3.82 -40.06 -13.05
CA ILE A 120 4.95 -39.12 -13.06
C ILE A 120 4.81 -38.07 -14.18
N ILE A 121 4.83 -36.79 -13.80
CA ILE A 121 4.73 -35.66 -14.73
C ILE A 121 6.12 -35.11 -15.04
N LYS A 122 6.40 -34.99 -16.33
CA LYS A 122 7.63 -34.37 -16.83
C LYS A 122 7.57 -32.84 -16.72
N PRO A 123 8.72 -32.16 -16.52
CA PRO A 123 8.85 -30.71 -16.49
C PRO A 123 8.00 -29.95 -17.53
N GLU A 124 8.11 -30.33 -18.80
CA GLU A 124 7.48 -29.70 -19.96
C GLU A 124 5.94 -29.77 -19.96
N HIS A 125 5.33 -30.67 -19.17
CA HIS A 125 3.88 -30.82 -19.07
C HIS A 125 3.31 -30.26 -17.76
N THR A 126 4.17 -29.73 -16.88
CA THR A 126 3.76 -29.28 -15.54
C THR A 126 2.81 -28.09 -15.59
N LEU A 127 3.06 -27.12 -16.47
CA LEU A 127 2.19 -25.95 -16.66
C LEU A 127 0.80 -26.36 -17.17
N SER A 128 0.74 -27.15 -18.25
CA SER A 128 -0.53 -27.64 -18.81
C SER A 128 -1.36 -28.41 -17.79
N LEU A 129 -0.69 -29.20 -16.94
CA LEU A 129 -1.35 -29.90 -15.85
C LEU A 129 -1.93 -28.95 -14.80
N ILE A 130 -1.14 -27.98 -14.35
CA ILE A 130 -1.62 -27.00 -13.38
C ILE A 130 -2.84 -26.27 -13.94
N GLN A 131 -2.77 -25.79 -15.19
CA GLN A 131 -3.87 -25.15 -15.90
C GLN A 131 -5.14 -26.00 -15.92
N GLU A 132 -5.06 -27.31 -16.19
CA GLU A 132 -6.23 -28.19 -16.18
C GLU A 132 -6.75 -28.44 -14.74
N ILE A 133 -5.87 -28.56 -13.74
CA ILE A 133 -6.25 -28.73 -12.32
C ILE A 133 -6.99 -27.50 -11.77
N ILE A 134 -6.51 -26.30 -12.13
CA ILE A 134 -7.08 -25.03 -11.66
C ILE A 134 -8.23 -24.55 -12.54
N LYS A 135 -8.53 -25.24 -13.64
CA LYS A 135 -9.61 -24.86 -14.54
C LYS A 135 -10.94 -24.76 -13.80
N GLY A 136 -11.60 -23.61 -13.94
CA GLY A 136 -12.85 -23.32 -13.23
C GLY A 136 -12.67 -23.07 -11.73
N LYS A 137 -11.44 -23.02 -11.23
CA LYS A 137 -11.10 -22.57 -9.88
C LYS A 137 -10.45 -21.20 -9.96
N GLU A 138 -10.71 -20.40 -8.96
CA GLU A 138 -10.14 -19.07 -8.84
C GLU A 138 -8.75 -19.18 -8.20
N LEU A 139 -7.70 -19.05 -9.01
CA LEU A 139 -6.32 -18.93 -8.56
C LEU A 139 -5.92 -17.46 -8.63
N LYS A 140 -5.50 -16.87 -7.52
CA LYS A 140 -5.20 -15.44 -7.41
C LYS A 140 -3.87 -15.20 -6.71
N TYR A 141 -3.23 -14.08 -7.05
CA TYR A 141 -2.06 -13.60 -6.33
C TYR A 141 -2.42 -12.40 -5.47
N ASN A 142 -2.24 -12.53 -4.16
CA ASN A 142 -2.53 -11.46 -3.21
C ASN A 142 -1.35 -10.47 -3.15
N LEU A 143 -1.57 -9.24 -3.60
CA LEU A 143 -0.53 -8.22 -3.66
C LEU A 143 0.02 -7.79 -2.31
N ARG A 144 -0.69 -8.07 -1.21
CA ARG A 144 -0.33 -7.68 0.16
C ARG A 144 0.44 -8.79 0.85
N SER A 145 -0.16 -9.98 0.98
CA SER A 145 0.50 -11.11 1.62
C SER A 145 1.61 -11.72 0.75
N LYS A 146 1.59 -11.46 -0.56
CA LYS A 146 2.48 -12.09 -1.57
C LYS A 146 2.29 -13.59 -1.68
N GLU A 147 1.11 -14.08 -1.29
CA GLU A 147 0.74 -15.48 -1.31
C GLU A 147 -0.16 -15.82 -2.51
N ILE A 148 -0.07 -17.08 -2.93
CA ILE A 148 -0.98 -17.65 -3.93
C ILE A 148 -2.20 -18.18 -3.20
N GLU A 149 -3.39 -17.80 -3.66
CA GLU A 149 -4.66 -18.24 -3.09
C GLU A 149 -5.46 -19.03 -4.11
N LEU A 150 -6.04 -20.15 -3.68
CA LEU A 150 -6.95 -20.97 -4.47
C LEU A 150 -8.31 -20.97 -3.80
N GLN A 151 -9.34 -20.49 -4.49
CA GLN A 151 -10.71 -20.34 -4.00
C GLN A 151 -10.76 -19.57 -2.66
N GLY A 152 -10.02 -18.46 -2.60
CA GLY A 152 -9.95 -17.58 -1.43
C GLY A 152 -9.19 -18.14 -0.23
N LYS A 153 -8.44 -19.25 -0.38
CA LYS A 153 -7.59 -19.81 0.68
C LYS A 153 -6.14 -19.85 0.24
N VAL A 154 -5.24 -19.48 1.15
CA VAL A 154 -3.79 -19.57 0.92
C VAL A 154 -3.41 -21.01 0.55
N LEU A 155 -2.78 -21.15 -0.61
CA LEU A 155 -2.34 -22.42 -1.14
C LEU A 155 -1.00 -22.80 -0.51
N ASN A 156 -1.02 -23.79 0.38
CA ASN A 156 0.21 -24.34 0.94
C ASN A 156 0.98 -25.13 -0.14
N LEU A 157 2.02 -24.51 -0.70
CA LEU A 157 2.82 -25.06 -1.79
C LEU A 157 3.68 -26.27 -1.38
N ASP A 158 4.07 -26.37 -0.11
CA ASP A 158 4.84 -27.52 0.40
C ASP A 158 4.00 -28.81 0.36
N THR A 159 2.71 -28.70 0.65
CA THR A 159 1.78 -29.83 0.68
C THR A 159 1.02 -30.03 -0.63
N PHE A 160 1.01 -29.04 -1.54
CA PHE A 160 0.24 -29.11 -2.78
C PHE A 160 0.59 -30.34 -3.62
N ARG A 161 1.89 -30.61 -3.79
CA ARG A 161 2.39 -31.81 -4.47
C ARG A 161 1.89 -33.10 -3.83
N MET A 162 1.98 -33.20 -2.49
CA MET A 162 1.54 -34.37 -1.74
C MET A 162 0.03 -34.57 -1.87
N LYS A 163 -0.75 -33.48 -1.89
CA LYS A 163 -2.19 -33.53 -2.12
C LYS A 163 -2.52 -34.06 -3.52
N LEU A 164 -1.84 -33.57 -4.56
CA LEU A 164 -2.02 -34.10 -5.93
C LEU A 164 -1.68 -35.58 -6.04
N GLN A 165 -0.59 -36.00 -5.40
CA GLN A 165 -0.19 -37.39 -5.33
C GLN A 165 -1.25 -38.26 -4.65
N LYS A 166 -1.74 -37.85 -3.47
CA LYS A 166 -2.71 -38.64 -2.70
C LYS A 166 -4.10 -38.68 -3.33
N SER A 167 -4.55 -37.57 -3.91
CA SER A 167 -5.94 -37.45 -4.41
C SER A 167 -6.12 -37.82 -5.87
N HIS A 168 -5.07 -37.71 -6.69
CA HIS A 168 -5.14 -37.94 -8.14
C HIS A 168 -4.08 -38.94 -8.63
N GLY A 169 -3.23 -39.49 -7.74
CA GLY A 169 -2.12 -40.35 -8.12
C GLY A 169 -0.99 -39.62 -8.86
N ILE A 170 -1.01 -38.28 -8.94
CA ILE A 170 -0.11 -37.49 -9.79
C ILE A 170 1.14 -37.05 -9.02
N PHE A 171 2.31 -37.39 -9.55
CA PHE A 171 3.61 -37.01 -8.99
C PHE A 171 4.36 -36.04 -9.91
N ILE A 172 4.45 -34.77 -9.50
CA ILE A 172 5.24 -33.76 -10.20
C ILE A 172 6.69 -33.84 -9.70
N LYS A 173 7.63 -34.26 -10.55
CA LYS A 173 9.02 -34.54 -10.11
C LYS A 173 9.75 -33.28 -9.64
N ASN A 174 9.64 -32.18 -10.38
CA ASN A 174 10.34 -30.93 -10.12
C ASN A 174 9.43 -29.94 -9.37
N ARG A 175 9.80 -29.61 -8.12
CA ARG A 175 9.05 -28.70 -7.27
C ARG A 175 9.11 -27.25 -7.78
N ASP A 176 10.26 -26.80 -8.24
CA ASP A 176 10.46 -25.40 -8.62
C ASP A 176 9.62 -25.04 -9.86
N ILE A 177 9.55 -25.95 -10.83
CA ILE A 177 8.72 -25.76 -12.04
C ILE A 177 7.22 -25.70 -11.68
N MET A 178 6.78 -26.48 -10.70
CA MET A 178 5.41 -26.42 -10.21
C MET A 178 5.10 -25.08 -9.53
N ILE A 179 6.01 -24.59 -8.68
CA ILE A 179 5.86 -23.29 -8.02
C ILE A 179 5.87 -22.18 -9.07
N GLU A 180 6.78 -22.21 -10.04
CA GLU A 180 6.88 -21.23 -11.12
C GLU A 180 5.60 -21.20 -11.97
N ALA A 181 5.04 -22.36 -12.30
CA ALA A 181 3.78 -22.44 -13.02
C ALA A 181 2.59 -21.94 -12.20
N LEU A 182 2.45 -22.33 -10.92
CA LEU A 182 1.40 -21.80 -10.04
C LEU A 182 1.52 -20.29 -9.85
N TYR A 183 2.73 -19.79 -9.69
CA TYR A 183 3.01 -18.37 -9.53
C TYR A 183 2.66 -17.59 -10.79
N SER A 184 3.06 -18.08 -11.98
CA SER A 184 2.70 -17.47 -13.26
C SER A 184 1.19 -17.36 -13.45
N GLU A 185 0.45 -18.44 -13.22
CA GLU A 185 -1.02 -18.45 -13.38
C GLU A 185 -1.73 -17.56 -12.33
N ALA A 186 -1.20 -17.50 -11.10
CA ALA A 186 -1.73 -16.63 -10.07
C ALA A 186 -1.44 -15.15 -10.37
N LYS A 187 -0.26 -14.85 -10.95
CA LYS A 187 0.16 -13.51 -11.34
C LYS A 187 -0.67 -12.91 -12.47
N ASP A 188 -1.29 -13.72 -13.32
CA ASP A 188 -2.27 -13.21 -14.30
C ASP A 188 -3.57 -12.73 -13.63
N ASN A 189 -3.77 -13.06 -12.35
CA ASN A 189 -4.96 -12.75 -11.56
C ASN A 189 -4.58 -12.07 -10.23
N GLU A 190 -3.71 -11.06 -10.29
CA GLU A 190 -3.34 -10.29 -9.11
C GLU A 190 -4.51 -9.47 -8.56
N TYR A 191 -4.56 -9.30 -7.25
CA TYR A 191 -5.51 -8.41 -6.63
C TYR A 191 -4.96 -7.81 -5.34
N ASP A 192 -5.44 -6.61 -5.02
CA ASP A 192 -5.19 -5.97 -3.74
C ASP A 192 -6.45 -6.06 -2.87
N PRO A 193 -6.45 -6.84 -1.78
CA PRO A 193 -7.63 -7.00 -0.96
C PRO A 193 -8.03 -5.70 -0.21
N ILE A 194 -7.07 -4.79 0.05
CA ILE A 194 -7.40 -3.48 0.66
C ILE A 194 -8.13 -2.62 -0.36
N LYS A 195 -7.68 -2.63 -1.62
CA LYS A 195 -8.36 -1.91 -2.70
C LYS A 195 -9.78 -2.41 -2.91
N LEU A 196 -9.98 -3.73 -2.97
CA LEU A 196 -11.32 -4.32 -3.08
C LEU A 196 -12.23 -3.92 -1.91
N PHE A 197 -11.70 -3.94 -0.68
CA PHE A 197 -12.44 -3.49 0.50
C PHE A 197 -12.84 -2.01 0.42
N LEU A 198 -11.93 -1.13 -0.02
CA LEU A 198 -12.21 0.30 -0.19
C LEU A 198 -13.20 0.57 -1.34
N GLU A 199 -13.10 -0.17 -2.44
CA GLU A 199 -14.09 -0.11 -3.53
C GLU A 199 -15.48 -0.55 -3.06
N GLN A 200 -15.57 -1.54 -2.17
CA GLN A 200 -16.83 -1.93 -1.54
C GLN A 200 -17.38 -0.83 -0.63
N CYS A 201 -16.53 -0.22 0.21
CA CYS A 201 -16.93 0.93 1.05
C CYS A 201 -17.48 2.07 0.19
N TYR A 202 -16.82 2.38 -0.94
CA TYR A 202 -17.26 3.41 -1.86
C TYR A 202 -18.61 3.09 -2.53
N ARG A 203 -18.83 1.84 -2.96
CA ARG A 203 -20.13 1.42 -3.54
C ARG A 203 -21.30 1.53 -2.55
N ASN A 204 -21.01 1.40 -1.27
CA ASN A 204 -22.00 1.51 -0.19
C ASN A 204 -22.16 2.94 0.32
N TYR A 205 -21.36 3.89 -0.16
CA TYR A 205 -21.41 5.29 0.22
C TYR A 205 -22.32 6.05 -0.76
N ASP A 206 -23.29 6.79 -0.22
CA ASP A 206 -24.22 7.58 -1.01
C ASP A 206 -24.05 9.06 -0.67
N PRO A 207 -23.41 9.87 -1.52
CA PRO A 207 -23.19 11.29 -1.24
C PRO A 207 -24.48 12.09 -1.01
N GLU A 208 -25.64 11.70 -1.53
CA GLU A 208 -26.91 12.43 -1.36
C GLU A 208 -27.60 12.08 -0.02
N VAL A 209 -27.43 10.85 0.46
CA VAL A 209 -27.97 10.39 1.75
C VAL A 209 -26.99 10.68 2.89
N ASP A 210 -25.70 10.64 2.59
CA ASP A 210 -24.58 10.82 3.51
C ASP A 210 -23.96 12.23 3.42
N GLU A 211 -24.71 13.17 2.81
CA GLU A 211 -24.27 14.50 2.31
C GLU A 211 -23.65 15.41 3.38
N ASN A 212 -23.85 15.09 4.66
CA ASN A 212 -23.34 15.86 5.80
C ASN A 212 -22.30 15.08 6.63
N PHE A 213 -21.44 14.28 5.98
CA PHE A 213 -20.26 13.76 6.67
C PHE A 213 -19.25 14.91 6.90
N ASP A 214 -19.51 15.72 7.92
CA ASP A 214 -18.65 16.82 8.34
C ASP A 214 -17.45 16.27 9.12
N ILE A 215 -16.26 16.46 8.55
CA ILE A 215 -15.03 16.01 9.18
C ILE A 215 -14.82 16.66 10.56
N THR A 216 -15.29 17.89 10.77
CA THR A 216 -15.19 18.57 12.06
C THR A 216 -16.03 17.88 13.11
N GLU A 217 -17.27 17.48 12.80
CA GLU A 217 -18.11 16.69 13.70
C GLU A 217 -17.48 15.34 14.00
N VAL A 218 -16.94 14.67 12.98
CA VAL A 218 -16.29 13.36 13.16
C VAL A 218 -15.02 13.47 13.99
N THR A 219 -14.18 14.48 13.77
CA THR A 219 -13.00 14.75 14.60
C THR A 219 -13.42 15.07 16.04
N GLN A 220 -14.50 15.83 16.25
CA GLN A 220 -15.00 16.15 17.57
C GLN A 220 -15.53 14.91 18.30
N VAL A 221 -16.30 14.05 17.63
CA VAL A 221 -16.82 12.81 18.21
C VAL A 221 -15.68 11.83 18.51
N LEU A 222 -14.77 11.61 17.55
CA LEU A 222 -13.69 10.64 17.72
C LEU A 222 -12.65 11.13 18.72
N PHE A 223 -12.15 12.34 18.57
CA PHE A 223 -10.94 12.81 19.27
C PHE A 223 -11.23 13.88 20.34
N GLY A 224 -12.46 14.38 20.43
CA GLY A 224 -12.82 15.42 21.40
C GLY A 224 -12.36 16.82 20.98
N VAL A 225 -11.92 17.00 19.73
CA VAL A 225 -11.38 18.27 19.23
C VAL A 225 -12.04 18.68 17.92
N SER A 226 -12.20 19.98 17.74
CA SER A 226 -12.78 20.62 16.55
C SER A 226 -11.88 21.71 15.97
N ASP A 227 -10.63 21.78 16.42
CA ASP A 227 -9.65 22.71 15.89
C ASP A 227 -9.48 22.49 14.36
N PRO A 228 -9.56 23.55 13.54
CA PRO A 228 -9.47 23.42 12.09
C PRO A 228 -8.21 22.70 11.58
N LEU A 229 -7.07 22.89 12.25
CA LEU A 229 -5.81 22.21 11.89
C LEU A 229 -5.93 20.70 12.11
N TYR A 230 -6.47 20.27 13.26
CA TYR A 230 -6.62 18.85 13.58
C TYR A 230 -7.66 18.18 12.69
N CYS A 231 -8.73 18.89 12.33
CA CYS A 231 -9.71 18.44 11.34
C CYS A 231 -9.03 18.21 9.98
N GLN A 232 -8.17 19.15 9.52
CA GLN A 232 -7.41 18.98 8.29
C GLN A 232 -6.40 17.83 8.36
N TYR A 233 -5.71 17.61 9.49
CA TYR A 233 -4.83 16.45 9.65
C TYR A 233 -5.58 15.15 9.44
N PHE A 234 -6.74 14.99 10.09
CA PHE A 234 -7.52 13.77 9.96
C PHE A 234 -8.10 13.59 8.55
N TYR A 235 -8.65 14.67 7.98
CA TYR A 235 -9.14 14.70 6.61
C TYR A 235 -8.07 14.22 5.61
N ARG A 236 -6.87 14.82 5.66
CA ARG A 236 -5.79 14.54 4.71
C ARG A 236 -5.16 13.17 4.96
N PHE A 237 -5.13 12.70 6.21
CA PHE A 237 -4.71 11.35 6.57
C PHE A 237 -5.60 10.28 5.92
N LEU A 238 -6.93 10.44 5.99
CA LEU A 238 -7.87 9.50 5.36
C LEU A 238 -7.71 9.46 3.84
N ILE A 239 -7.53 10.60 3.19
CA ILE A 239 -7.23 10.65 1.75
C ILE A 239 -5.87 10.01 1.46
N GLY A 240 -4.85 10.25 2.28
CA GLY A 240 -3.54 9.62 2.16
C GLY A 240 -3.63 8.10 2.19
N LEU A 241 -4.48 7.55 3.07
CA LEU A 241 -4.68 6.11 3.21
C LEU A 241 -5.26 5.50 1.93
N VAL A 242 -6.25 6.16 1.33
CA VAL A 242 -6.81 5.76 0.03
C VAL A 242 -5.77 5.92 -1.07
N LYS A 243 -5.11 7.07 -1.14
CA LYS A 243 -4.12 7.36 -2.18
C LYS A 243 -2.99 6.35 -2.22
N ARG A 244 -2.47 5.89 -1.07
CA ARG A 244 -1.44 4.83 -1.00
C ARG A 244 -1.87 3.49 -1.59
N VAL A 245 -3.18 3.25 -1.73
CA VAL A 245 -3.74 2.03 -2.32
C VAL A 245 -3.97 2.20 -3.83
N TRP A 246 -4.44 3.37 -4.27
CA TRP A 246 -4.66 3.67 -5.71
C TRP A 246 -3.40 4.03 -6.45
N GLU A 247 -2.49 4.76 -5.81
CA GLU A 247 -1.20 5.21 -6.32
C GLU A 247 -0.07 4.68 -5.41
N PRO A 248 0.23 3.37 -5.42
CA PRO A 248 1.41 2.82 -4.76
C PRO A 248 2.66 3.66 -5.00
N GLY A 249 3.37 3.97 -3.93
CA GLY A 249 4.60 4.77 -3.97
C GLY A 249 4.40 6.28 -4.05
N CYS A 250 3.15 6.76 -3.99
CA CYS A 250 2.86 8.18 -3.87
C CYS A 250 3.61 8.81 -2.68
N LYS A 251 4.01 10.08 -2.82
CA LYS A 251 4.62 10.80 -1.71
C LYS A 251 3.61 11.09 -0.61
N PHE A 252 3.98 10.70 0.60
CA PHE A 252 3.31 11.01 1.86
C PHE A 252 4.41 10.94 2.91
N ASP A 253 4.95 12.10 3.27
CA ASP A 253 6.17 12.22 4.10
C ASP A 253 5.82 12.41 5.58
N GLU A 254 4.53 12.50 5.89
CA GLU A 254 3.97 12.78 7.20
C GLU A 254 3.59 11.49 7.95
N ALA A 255 3.60 11.55 9.27
CA ALA A 255 3.14 10.55 10.20
C ALA A 255 1.96 11.15 10.98
N PHE A 256 0.85 10.43 10.99
CA PHE A 256 -0.34 10.83 11.76
C PHE A 256 -0.24 10.27 13.18
N VAL A 257 -0.23 11.15 14.17
CA VAL A 257 0.09 10.82 15.56
C VAL A 257 -1.06 11.23 16.48
N LEU A 258 -1.47 10.31 17.34
CA LEU A 258 -2.38 10.59 18.44
C LEU A 258 -1.57 10.73 19.73
N GLN A 259 -1.76 11.84 20.44
CA GLN A 259 -1.13 12.10 21.74
C GLN A 259 -2.21 12.15 22.82
N GLY A 260 -1.98 11.60 24.00
CA GLY A 260 -2.91 11.74 25.13
C GLY A 260 -2.65 10.75 26.25
N GLU A 261 -3.47 10.76 27.29
CA GLU A 261 -3.28 9.87 28.46
C GLU A 261 -3.29 8.38 28.09
N PRO A 262 -2.64 7.51 28.89
CA PRO A 262 -2.82 6.06 28.78
C PRO A 262 -4.31 5.68 28.76
N ASP A 263 -4.64 4.56 28.11
CA ASP A 263 -6.00 4.02 28.07
C ASP A 263 -7.08 4.93 27.43
N CYS A 264 -6.69 5.92 26.61
CA CYS A 264 -7.62 6.70 25.77
C CYS A 264 -7.90 6.11 24.37
N TYR A 265 -7.50 4.84 24.14
CA TYR A 265 -7.77 4.03 22.93
C TYR A 265 -7.06 4.46 21.63
N LYS A 266 -5.89 5.10 21.70
CA LYS A 266 -5.09 5.53 20.52
C LYS A 266 -4.71 4.38 19.57
N SER A 267 -4.06 3.34 20.07
CA SER A 267 -3.69 2.17 19.26
C SER A 267 -4.93 1.39 18.79
N THR A 268 -5.96 1.32 19.64
CA THR A 268 -7.24 0.71 19.30
C THR A 268 -7.93 1.42 18.14
N PHE A 269 -7.82 2.75 18.06
CA PHE A 269 -8.33 3.53 16.93
C PHE A 269 -7.67 3.08 15.62
N PHE A 270 -6.33 3.01 15.57
CA PHE A 270 -5.61 2.58 14.36
C PHE A 270 -5.90 1.13 13.99
N LYS A 271 -5.95 0.24 14.99
CA LYS A 271 -6.33 -1.16 14.81
C LYS A 271 -7.74 -1.32 14.25
N THR A 272 -8.68 -0.52 14.76
CA THR A 272 -10.07 -0.54 14.29
C THR A 272 -10.17 -0.01 12.86
N LEU A 273 -9.48 1.09 12.54
CA LEU A 273 -9.48 1.68 11.19
C LEU A 273 -8.83 0.74 10.16
N GLY A 274 -7.65 0.20 10.46
CA GLY A 274 -6.90 -0.70 9.56
C GLY A 274 -7.44 -2.13 9.50
N GLY A 275 -8.17 -2.57 10.53
CA GLY A 275 -8.71 -3.93 10.61
C GLY A 275 -7.60 -4.98 10.59
N GLN A 276 -7.74 -6.00 9.73
CA GLN A 276 -6.73 -7.06 9.57
C GLN A 276 -5.43 -6.60 8.88
N TYR A 277 -5.39 -5.38 8.34
CA TYR A 277 -4.22 -4.79 7.68
C TYR A 277 -3.53 -3.75 8.57
N PHE A 278 -3.69 -3.89 9.88
CA PHE A 278 -3.00 -3.10 10.88
C PHE A 278 -1.89 -3.93 11.53
N THR A 279 -0.75 -3.28 11.82
CA THR A 279 0.32 -3.86 12.63
C THR A 279 0.93 -2.80 13.54
N ASP A 280 1.22 -3.19 14.79
CA ASP A 280 2.02 -2.46 15.79
C ASP A 280 3.37 -3.15 16.05
N ALA A 281 3.66 -4.24 15.32
CA ALA A 281 4.93 -4.93 15.40
C ALA A 281 6.08 -4.00 15.02
N MET A 282 7.16 -4.05 15.80
CA MET A 282 8.37 -3.27 15.55
C MET A 282 8.92 -3.60 14.17
N ILE A 283 8.84 -2.65 13.24
CA ILE A 283 9.31 -2.85 11.87
C ILE A 283 10.82 -2.66 11.83
N SER A 284 11.54 -3.74 11.54
CA SER A 284 12.93 -3.70 11.13
C SER A 284 13.05 -3.30 9.65
N THR A 285 14.21 -2.80 9.26
CA THR A 285 14.52 -2.51 7.84
C THR A 285 15.03 -3.75 7.10
N ASP A 286 14.95 -4.93 7.72
CA ASP A 286 15.31 -6.19 7.08
C ASP A 286 14.19 -6.70 6.17
N LYS A 287 14.43 -7.83 5.53
CA LYS A 287 13.49 -8.44 4.59
C LYS A 287 12.12 -8.72 5.21
N ASP A 288 12.07 -9.21 6.45
CA ASP A 288 10.82 -9.64 7.08
C ASP A 288 10.01 -8.42 7.55
N GLY A 289 10.67 -7.36 7.99
CA GLY A 289 10.04 -6.06 8.25
C GLY A 289 9.47 -5.41 6.98
N LEU A 290 10.18 -5.47 5.86
CA LEU A 290 9.67 -4.97 4.56
C LEU A 290 8.46 -5.78 4.06
N LEU A 291 8.48 -7.11 4.21
CA LEU A 291 7.31 -7.95 3.87
C LEU A 291 6.11 -7.67 4.79
N THR A 292 6.36 -7.48 6.09
CA THR A 292 5.33 -7.06 7.05
C THR A 292 4.73 -5.72 6.64
N MET A 293 5.56 -4.78 6.20
CA MET A 293 5.09 -3.49 5.70
C MET A 293 4.28 -3.61 4.41
N ALA A 294 4.69 -4.47 3.46
CA ALA A 294 3.94 -4.70 2.22
C ALA A 294 2.55 -5.32 2.48
N LYS A 295 2.44 -6.16 3.52
CA LYS A 295 1.19 -6.82 3.92
C LYS A 295 0.19 -5.87 4.58
N ASN A 296 0.66 -4.86 5.31
CA ASN A 296 -0.17 -4.00 6.12
C ASN A 296 -0.48 -2.65 5.44
N TRP A 297 -1.63 -2.08 5.77
CA TRP A 297 -2.09 -0.77 5.31
C TRP A 297 -1.68 0.33 6.29
N ILE A 298 -1.86 0.06 7.59
CA ILE A 298 -1.55 0.97 8.69
C ILE A 298 -0.50 0.30 9.58
N ILE A 299 0.59 1.01 9.79
CA ILE A 299 1.71 0.57 10.61
C ILE A 299 1.87 1.56 11.74
N GLU A 300 1.60 1.11 12.96
CA GLU A 300 1.81 1.93 14.15
C GLU A 300 3.24 1.81 14.65
N TRP A 301 3.87 2.96 14.87
CA TRP A 301 5.01 3.08 15.77
C TRP A 301 4.49 3.30 17.18
N SER A 302 4.33 2.18 17.91
CA SER A 302 4.02 2.20 19.33
C SER A 302 5.20 2.85 20.08
N GLU A 303 4.89 3.76 21.00
CA GLU A 303 5.88 4.52 21.77
C GLU A 303 6.88 5.30 20.89
N LEU A 304 6.31 6.23 20.11
CA LEU A 304 7.00 7.07 19.14
C LEU A 304 8.23 7.80 19.73
N ASP A 305 8.30 7.97 21.05
CA ASP A 305 9.42 8.58 21.80
C ASP A 305 10.76 7.84 21.63
N SER A 306 10.71 6.50 21.55
CA SER A 306 11.91 5.68 21.31
C SER A 306 12.45 5.90 19.90
N MET A 307 11.53 6.13 18.96
CA MET A 307 11.81 6.35 17.56
C MET A 307 12.23 7.80 17.28
N THR A 308 11.70 8.80 18.00
CA THR A 308 12.13 10.19 17.87
C THR A 308 13.39 10.51 18.66
N ALA A 309 14.07 9.53 19.26
CA ALA A 309 15.40 9.75 19.79
C ALA A 309 16.35 10.24 18.68
N LYS A 310 17.30 11.11 19.04
CA LYS A 310 18.24 11.73 18.07
C LYS A 310 18.94 10.72 17.14
N THR A 311 19.19 9.51 17.65
CA THR A 311 19.80 8.39 16.93
C THR A 311 19.00 7.95 15.69
N TYR A 312 17.67 8.08 15.71
CA TYR A 312 16.77 7.52 14.70
C TYR A 312 16.18 8.56 13.74
N HIS A 313 16.43 9.86 13.93
CA HIS A 313 15.88 10.92 13.06
C HIS A 313 16.19 10.75 11.58
N GLY A 314 17.43 10.42 11.24
CA GLY A 314 17.82 10.18 9.84
C GLY A 314 17.08 8.98 9.24
N ILE A 315 16.90 7.93 10.05
CA ILE A 315 16.18 6.72 9.67
C ILE A 315 14.70 7.06 9.43
N ILE A 316 14.04 7.72 10.38
CA ILE A 316 12.63 8.17 10.25
C ILE A 316 12.44 9.04 9.01
N LYS A 317 13.27 10.08 8.83
CA LYS A 317 13.16 10.97 7.68
C LYS A 317 13.29 10.20 6.38
N SER A 318 14.30 9.33 6.29
CA SER A 318 14.47 8.49 5.10
C SER A 318 13.28 7.56 4.91
N PHE A 319 12.74 7.01 5.99
CA PHE A 319 11.69 6.03 5.96
C PHE A 319 10.36 6.65 5.55
N LEU A 320 9.93 7.75 6.18
CA LEU A 320 8.72 8.47 5.78
C LEU A 320 8.80 8.97 4.34
N SER A 321 9.99 9.39 3.89
CA SER A 321 10.17 9.93 2.52
C SER A 321 10.29 8.85 1.43
N ARG A 322 10.36 7.57 1.78
CA ARG A 322 10.50 6.47 0.80
C ARG A 322 9.20 6.26 0.03
N SER A 323 9.34 6.25 -1.30
CA SER A 323 8.29 5.83 -2.23
C SER A 323 8.31 4.33 -2.47
N ASP A 324 9.48 3.71 -2.37
CA ASP A 324 9.68 2.31 -2.76
C ASP A 324 10.49 1.54 -1.71
N ASP A 325 10.19 0.26 -1.62
CA ASP A 325 10.82 -0.72 -0.76
C ASP A 325 11.53 -1.78 -1.59
N PHE A 326 12.81 -2.02 -1.31
CA PHE A 326 13.61 -2.98 -2.06
C PHE A 326 13.70 -4.31 -1.32
N TYR A 327 12.96 -5.32 -1.77
CA TYR A 327 12.97 -6.66 -1.16
C TYR A 327 12.71 -7.74 -2.21
N ARG A 328 12.91 -9.00 -1.83
CA ARG A 328 12.60 -10.17 -2.66
C ARG A 328 11.27 -10.76 -2.24
N GLU A 329 10.29 -10.73 -3.14
CA GLU A 329 9.01 -11.41 -2.96
C GLU A 329 9.21 -12.92 -2.73
N PRO A 330 8.29 -13.58 -2.00
CA PRO A 330 8.13 -15.02 -2.09
C PRO A 330 8.11 -15.47 -3.56
N TYR A 331 8.81 -16.56 -3.86
CA TYR A 331 8.88 -17.18 -5.20
C TYR A 331 9.65 -16.39 -6.27
N ALA A 332 10.01 -15.14 -6.02
CA ALA A 332 10.90 -14.38 -6.90
C ALA A 332 12.36 -14.83 -6.74
N ARG A 333 13.11 -14.82 -7.84
CA ARG A 333 14.55 -15.15 -7.83
C ARG A 333 15.39 -13.97 -7.32
N GLU A 334 14.99 -12.76 -7.69
CA GLU A 334 15.74 -11.53 -7.44
C GLU A 334 14.93 -10.54 -6.59
N ALA A 335 15.62 -9.69 -5.84
CA ALA A 335 15.00 -8.57 -5.14
C ALA A 335 14.65 -7.48 -6.14
N MET A 336 13.49 -6.86 -5.96
CA MET A 336 12.99 -5.80 -6.83
C MET A 336 12.50 -4.61 -5.99
N SER A 337 12.31 -3.48 -6.67
CA SER A 337 11.68 -2.31 -6.08
C SER A 337 10.18 -2.50 -6.06
N HIS A 338 9.56 -2.31 -4.90
CA HIS A 338 8.12 -2.40 -4.71
C HIS A 338 7.58 -1.06 -4.24
N PRO A 339 6.60 -0.47 -4.95
CA PRO A 339 6.04 0.81 -4.55
C PRO A 339 5.28 0.65 -3.23
N ARG A 340 5.50 1.60 -2.31
CA ARG A 340 4.96 1.51 -0.96
C ARG A 340 3.49 1.88 -0.91
N CYS A 341 2.70 0.96 -0.34
CA CYS A 341 1.25 1.08 -0.24
C CYS A 341 0.72 1.21 1.20
N SER A 342 1.60 1.41 2.17
CA SER A 342 1.30 1.50 3.60
C SER A 342 1.55 2.92 4.14
N MET A 343 0.91 3.24 5.25
CA MET A 343 1.11 4.48 5.99
C MET A 343 1.58 4.23 7.40
N ILE A 344 2.39 5.17 7.89
CA ILE A 344 2.92 5.16 9.24
C ILE A 344 2.05 6.06 10.11
N VAL A 345 1.67 5.52 11.26
CA VAL A 345 0.95 6.22 12.31
C VAL A 345 1.68 6.08 13.63
N GLY A 346 1.35 6.92 14.60
CA GLY A 346 1.99 6.89 15.91
C GLY A 346 1.01 7.12 17.05
N SER A 347 1.34 6.56 18.20
CA SER A 347 0.72 6.93 19.46
C SER A 347 1.78 7.26 20.49
N THR A 348 1.49 8.25 21.34
CA THR A 348 2.37 8.62 22.46
C THR A 348 1.56 9.12 23.65
N ASN A 349 2.12 8.91 24.84
CA ASN A 349 1.59 9.42 26.11
C ASN A 349 2.41 10.58 26.66
N ARG A 350 3.51 10.98 25.98
CA ARG A 350 4.36 12.08 26.44
C ARG A 350 3.81 13.42 25.97
N ASP A 351 4.08 14.43 26.79
CA ASP A 351 3.79 15.82 26.45
C ASP A 351 4.86 16.42 25.53
N THR A 352 6.10 15.90 25.56
CA THR A 352 7.18 16.32 24.66
C THR A 352 7.94 15.11 24.14
N PHE A 353 8.12 15.04 22.83
CA PHE A 353 8.76 13.91 22.15
C PHE A 353 9.42 14.25 20.83
N LEU A 354 9.22 15.45 20.28
CA LEU A 354 9.89 15.90 19.07
C LEU A 354 11.29 16.41 19.40
N ASN A 355 12.32 15.82 18.79
CA ASN A 355 13.72 16.17 19.07
C ASN A 355 14.45 16.80 17.85
N ASP A 356 13.76 17.01 16.72
CA ASP A 356 14.36 17.51 15.46
C ASP A 356 13.52 18.62 14.83
N PRO A 357 13.82 19.89 15.13
CA PRO A 357 13.11 21.04 14.57
C PRO A 357 13.01 21.03 13.03
N THR A 358 14.02 20.48 12.33
CA THR A 358 14.01 20.39 10.85
C THR A 358 13.12 19.25 10.32
N GLY A 359 12.77 18.30 11.19
CA GLY A 359 11.92 17.15 10.92
C GLY A 359 10.45 17.34 11.32
N ASN A 360 10.17 18.24 12.26
CA ASN A 360 8.88 18.36 12.96
C ASN A 360 7.66 18.52 12.05
N ARG A 361 7.79 19.14 10.86
CA ARG A 361 6.70 19.24 9.87
C ARG A 361 6.10 17.88 9.44
N ARG A 362 6.83 16.78 9.66
CA ARG A 362 6.41 15.43 9.31
C ARG A 362 5.46 14.82 10.32
N PHE A 363 5.19 15.46 11.45
CA PHE A 363 4.29 14.93 12.47
C PHE A 363 2.99 15.73 12.48
N TRP A 364 1.88 15.05 12.22
CA TRP A 364 0.52 15.56 12.36
C TRP A 364 -0.04 15.04 13.66
N ILE A 365 0.09 15.84 14.72
CA ILE A 365 -0.22 15.43 16.08
C ILE A 365 -1.61 15.97 16.44
N ILE A 366 -2.51 15.05 16.80
CA ILE A 366 -3.81 15.40 17.39
C ILE A 366 -3.75 15.07 18.89
N PRO A 367 -3.85 16.07 19.78
CA PRO A 367 -3.96 15.83 21.21
C PRO A 367 -5.36 15.39 21.58
N ILE A 368 -5.46 14.26 22.28
CA ILE A 368 -6.68 13.76 22.89
C ILE A 368 -6.83 14.43 24.27
N PRO A 369 -7.92 15.18 24.52
CA PRO A 369 -8.14 15.82 25.81
C PRO A 369 -8.13 14.81 26.96
N LYS A 370 -7.61 15.19 28.14
CA LYS A 370 -7.43 14.30 29.30
C LYS A 370 -8.66 13.48 29.70
N ASN A 371 -9.84 14.08 29.59
CA ASN A 371 -11.11 13.43 29.95
C ASN A 371 -11.84 12.81 28.76
N HIS A 372 -11.20 12.72 27.59
CA HIS A 372 -11.77 12.16 26.38
C HIS A 372 -11.16 10.79 26.10
N LYS A 373 -12.02 9.82 25.77
CA LYS A 373 -11.59 8.53 25.23
C LYS A 373 -12.05 8.46 23.78
N ILE A 374 -11.20 7.94 22.90
CA ILE A 374 -11.59 7.83 21.50
C ILE A 374 -12.82 6.93 21.40
N HIS A 375 -13.86 7.41 20.71
CA HIS A 375 -15.13 6.70 20.56
C HIS A 375 -14.99 5.53 19.58
N ILE A 376 -14.45 4.40 20.05
CA ILE A 376 -14.21 3.21 19.23
C ILE A 376 -15.52 2.60 18.70
N ASP A 377 -16.59 2.59 19.50
CA ASP A 377 -17.89 2.06 19.05
C ASP A 377 -18.46 2.86 17.87
N TYR A 378 -18.30 4.19 17.91
CA TYR A 378 -18.64 5.06 16.79
C TYR A 378 -17.78 4.72 15.56
N LEU A 379 -16.46 4.59 15.74
CA LEU A 379 -15.59 4.22 14.63
C LEU A 379 -15.97 2.87 14.04
N GLN A 380 -16.25 1.85 14.85
CA GLN A 380 -16.65 0.52 14.38
C GLN A 380 -17.95 0.57 13.56
N ALA A 381 -18.95 1.30 14.05
CA ALA A 381 -20.24 1.45 13.37
C ALA A 381 -20.14 2.24 12.06
N TYR A 382 -19.29 3.26 12.00
CA TYR A 382 -19.18 4.17 10.86
C TYR A 382 -17.93 3.95 9.99
N ARG A 383 -17.13 2.91 10.27
CA ARG A 383 -15.84 2.65 9.59
C ARG A 383 -15.97 2.62 8.07
N GLU A 384 -16.88 1.81 7.56
CA GLU A 384 -17.05 1.65 6.11
C GLU A 384 -17.54 2.94 5.45
N LYS A 385 -18.46 3.65 6.10
CA LYS A 385 -18.97 4.94 5.63
C LYS A 385 -17.88 6.01 5.62
N LEU A 386 -17.06 6.09 6.68
CA LEU A 386 -15.90 7.00 6.77
C LEU A 386 -14.89 6.73 5.64
N LEU A 387 -14.60 5.45 5.38
CA LEU A 387 -13.67 5.07 4.31
C LEU A 387 -14.27 5.24 2.92
N GLY A 388 -15.57 4.99 2.74
CA GLY A 388 -16.30 5.27 1.51
C GLY A 388 -16.31 6.75 1.17
N TRP A 389 -16.55 7.61 2.17
CA TRP A 389 -16.40 9.06 2.06
C TRP A 389 -14.97 9.45 1.67
N ALA A 390 -13.95 8.87 2.31
CA ALA A 390 -12.54 9.16 1.97
C ALA A 390 -12.22 8.80 0.52
N VAL A 391 -12.74 7.66 0.02
CA VAL A 391 -12.60 7.26 -1.39
C VAL A 391 -13.32 8.25 -2.31
N TRP A 392 -14.55 8.64 -1.97
CA TRP A 392 -15.30 9.64 -2.72
C TRP A 392 -14.54 10.97 -2.83
N ARG A 393 -13.98 11.48 -1.72
CA ARG A 393 -13.16 12.71 -1.72
C ARG A 393 -11.91 12.55 -2.59
N TYR A 394 -11.19 11.44 -2.45
CA TYR A 394 -10.00 11.15 -3.26
C TYR A 394 -10.31 11.09 -4.76
N LEU A 395 -11.36 10.37 -5.15
CA LEU A 395 -11.80 10.29 -6.56
C LEU A 395 -12.31 11.64 -7.08
N GLY A 396 -12.84 12.50 -6.20
CA GLY A 396 -13.17 13.90 -6.49
C GLY A 396 -11.94 14.80 -6.70
N GLY A 397 -10.72 14.28 -6.60
CA GLY A 397 -9.48 15.02 -6.85
C GLY A 397 -8.92 15.76 -5.63
N GLU A 398 -9.46 15.50 -4.44
CA GLU A 398 -8.96 16.11 -3.21
C GLU A 398 -7.52 15.65 -2.89
N SER A 399 -6.68 16.60 -2.50
CA SER A 399 -5.28 16.32 -2.17
C SER A 399 -5.13 15.73 -0.77
N CYS A 400 -4.14 14.87 -0.57
CA CYS A 400 -3.69 14.45 0.77
C CYS A 400 -2.64 15.40 1.37
N VAL A 401 -2.27 16.48 0.67
CA VAL A 401 -1.29 17.46 1.15
C VAL A 401 -1.97 18.48 2.06
N LEU A 402 -1.34 18.79 3.19
CA LEU A 402 -1.81 19.86 4.08
C LEU A 402 -1.84 21.21 3.33
N PRO A 403 -2.98 21.93 3.30
CA PRO A 403 -3.07 23.22 2.62
C PRO A 403 -2.06 24.24 3.17
N ALA A 404 -1.57 25.13 2.31
CA ALA A 404 -0.48 26.04 2.65
C ALA A 404 -0.79 26.96 3.85
N GLU A 405 -2.05 27.38 3.98
CA GLU A 405 -2.55 28.21 5.09
C GLU A 405 -2.41 27.55 6.47
N PHE A 406 -2.43 26.21 6.53
CA PHE A 406 -2.24 25.46 7.78
C PHE A 406 -0.78 25.21 8.15
N LYS A 407 0.19 25.50 7.26
CA LYS A 407 1.60 25.20 7.54
C LYS A 407 2.18 26.04 8.68
N ALA A 408 1.77 27.31 8.80
CA ALA A 408 2.20 28.15 9.91
C ALA A 408 1.59 27.66 11.24
N LEU A 409 0.30 27.29 11.22
CA LEU A 409 -0.39 26.70 12.37
C LEU A 409 0.24 25.37 12.80
N GLN A 410 0.59 24.51 11.83
CA GLN A 410 1.34 23.27 12.10
C GLN A 410 2.67 23.57 12.79
N ALA A 411 3.46 24.50 12.25
CA ALA A 411 4.77 24.81 12.80
C ALA A 411 4.65 25.30 14.25
N GLU A 412 3.67 26.15 14.54
CA GLU A 412 3.39 26.62 15.89
C GLU A 412 2.90 25.49 16.81
N ALA A 413 1.91 24.73 16.37
CA ALA A 413 1.37 23.60 17.11
C ALA A 413 2.42 22.52 17.39
N ASN A 414 3.46 22.38 16.56
CA ASN A 414 4.52 21.40 16.78
C ASN A 414 5.57 21.86 17.80
N LYS A 415 5.72 23.17 18.06
CA LYS A 415 6.64 23.67 19.10
C LYS A 415 6.30 23.15 20.48
N GLN A 416 5.01 23.00 20.81
CA GLN A 416 4.58 22.52 22.12
C GLN A 416 4.99 21.06 22.40
N TRP A 417 5.28 20.29 21.35
CA TRP A 417 5.70 18.89 21.44
C TRP A 417 7.22 18.73 21.40
N GLU A 418 7.96 19.83 21.20
CA GLU A 418 9.42 19.81 21.20
C GLU A 418 9.94 19.51 22.61
N ASN A 419 10.85 18.54 22.71
CA ASN A 419 11.65 18.42 23.92
C ASN A 419 12.56 19.64 24.00
N ASN A 420 12.31 20.48 25.00
CA ASN A 420 13.32 21.44 25.41
C ASN A 420 14.47 20.68 26.05
N ASP A 421 15.68 21.03 25.61
CA ASP A 421 16.89 20.46 26.16
C ASP A 421 17.03 20.95 27.61
N SER A 422 17.34 20.08 28.57
CA SER A 422 17.47 20.51 29.97
C SER A 422 18.56 21.57 30.19
N TRP A 423 19.50 21.69 29.25
CA TRP A 423 20.47 22.80 29.21
C TRP A 423 19.86 24.09 28.66
N GLU A 424 18.91 23.99 27.73
CA GLU A 424 18.20 25.14 27.17
C GLU A 424 17.34 25.80 28.25
N ASP A 425 16.62 25.02 29.06
CA ASP A 425 15.83 25.54 30.17
C ASP A 425 16.70 26.24 31.24
N GLU A 426 17.81 25.61 31.65
CA GLU A 426 18.76 26.20 32.61
C GLU A 426 19.41 27.50 32.09
N LEU A 427 19.67 27.55 30.78
CA LEU A 427 20.35 28.68 30.16
C LEU A 427 19.37 29.76 29.67
N ALA A 428 18.06 29.54 29.68
CA ALA A 428 17.08 30.43 29.05
C ALA A 428 17.23 31.90 29.48
N GLU A 429 17.24 32.18 30.78
CA GLU A 429 17.38 33.54 31.32
C GLU A 429 18.76 34.15 31.00
N PHE A 430 19.80 33.31 30.95
CA PHE A 430 21.16 33.74 30.63
C PHE A 430 21.30 34.10 29.13
N LEU A 431 20.75 33.27 28.25
CA LEU A 431 20.79 33.47 26.81
C LEU A 431 19.91 34.63 26.34
N ASP A 432 18.92 35.04 27.12
CA ASP A 432 18.10 36.20 26.80
C ASP A 432 18.80 37.53 27.15
N ARG A 433 19.65 37.54 28.18
CA ARG A 433 20.40 38.73 28.62
C ARG A 433 21.67 39.01 27.84
N GLU A 434 22.31 37.97 27.34
CA GLU A 434 23.63 38.06 26.72
C GLU A 434 23.53 38.19 25.19
N THR A 435 24.47 38.91 24.60
CA THR A 435 24.53 39.11 23.13
C THR A 435 25.83 38.61 22.51
N ASP A 436 26.85 38.28 23.33
CA ASP A 436 28.15 37.81 22.87
C ASP A 436 28.68 36.67 23.74
N LEU A 437 28.54 35.43 23.28
CA LEU A 437 28.88 34.22 24.03
C LEU A 437 29.81 33.28 23.27
N SER A 438 30.46 32.39 23.99
CA SER A 438 31.17 31.23 23.46
C SER A 438 30.58 29.94 24.01
N VAL A 439 30.77 28.85 23.27
CA VAL A 439 30.36 27.51 23.71
C VAL A 439 30.98 27.16 25.07
N ALA A 440 32.25 27.49 25.27
CA ALA A 440 32.96 27.22 26.52
C ALA A 440 32.32 27.93 27.73
N GLU A 441 31.94 29.20 27.59
CA GLU A 441 31.28 29.98 28.66
C GLU A 441 29.92 29.37 29.04
N CYS A 442 29.16 28.88 28.05
CA CYS A 442 27.87 28.25 28.30
C CYS A 442 28.01 26.87 28.95
N LEU A 443 28.98 26.07 28.51
CA LEU A 443 29.28 24.75 29.10
C LEU A 443 29.78 24.89 30.55
N ASP A 444 30.63 25.87 30.84
CA ASP A 444 31.13 26.15 32.19
C ASP A 444 29.97 26.55 33.14
N ARG A 445 29.00 27.32 32.65
CA ARG A 445 27.80 27.67 33.41
C ARG A 445 26.97 26.44 33.80
N LEU A 446 26.78 25.50 32.87
CA LEU A 446 26.06 24.26 33.13
C LEU A 446 26.78 23.38 34.18
N VAL A 447 28.10 23.29 34.11
CA VAL A 447 28.89 22.59 35.14
C VAL A 447 28.69 23.22 36.50
N LYS A 448 28.70 24.56 36.58
CA LYS A 448 28.44 25.30 37.83
C LYS A 448 27.02 25.10 38.37
N ALA A 449 26.05 24.89 37.48
CA ALA A 449 24.67 24.54 37.83
C ALA A 449 24.49 23.05 38.19
N GLY A 450 25.56 22.24 38.16
CA GLY A 450 25.52 20.82 38.54
C GLY A 450 25.13 19.86 37.42
N TYR A 451 25.11 20.32 36.17
CA TYR A 451 24.82 19.46 35.02
C TYR A 451 26.07 18.66 34.59
N PRO A 452 25.90 17.39 34.20
CA PRO A 452 27.01 16.59 33.69
C PRO A 452 27.43 17.07 32.29
N VAL A 453 28.65 17.56 32.16
CA VAL A 453 29.26 18.02 30.90
C VAL A 453 30.63 17.33 30.75
N ASN A 454 30.88 16.71 29.59
CA ASN A 454 32.11 15.96 29.33
C ASN A 454 33.12 16.74 28.47
N PHE A 455 32.75 17.96 28.03
CA PHE A 455 33.58 18.83 27.16
C PHE A 455 34.02 18.14 25.86
N GLY A 456 33.24 17.16 25.40
CA GLY A 456 33.48 16.49 24.13
C GLY A 456 32.85 17.24 22.95
N ARG A 457 33.23 16.85 21.72
CA ARG A 457 32.63 17.40 20.48
C ARG A 457 31.10 17.30 20.46
N SER A 458 30.53 16.28 21.11
CA SER A 458 29.08 16.11 21.25
C SER A 458 28.44 17.26 22.06
N ASP A 459 29.06 17.65 23.18
CA ASP A 459 28.58 18.74 24.04
C ASP A 459 28.75 20.10 23.35
N GLU A 460 29.85 20.29 22.62
CA GLU A 460 30.07 21.50 21.81
C GLU A 460 29.03 21.66 20.69
N MET A 461 28.68 20.55 20.01
CA MET A 461 27.65 20.55 18.98
C MET A 461 26.27 20.82 19.59
N ARG A 462 25.93 20.16 20.71
CA ARG A 462 24.68 20.38 21.45
C ARG A 462 24.52 21.85 21.86
N MET A 463 25.57 22.43 22.46
CA MET A 463 25.57 23.84 22.85
C MET A 463 25.46 24.79 21.66
N GLY A 464 26.14 24.47 20.55
CA GLY A 464 26.04 25.25 19.32
C GLY A 464 24.62 25.27 18.75
N ASP A 465 23.87 24.18 18.87
CA ASP A 465 22.47 24.11 18.43
C ASP A 465 21.53 24.89 19.35
N ILE A 466 21.73 24.81 20.69
CA ILE A 466 21.00 25.62 21.68
C ILE A 466 21.19 27.12 21.39
N LEU A 467 22.45 27.55 21.17
CA LEU A 467 22.76 28.95 20.88
C LEU A 467 22.10 29.43 19.57
N ARG A 468 22.05 28.61 18.53
CA ARG A 468 21.33 28.96 17.28
C ARG A 468 19.83 29.07 17.50
N LYS A 469 19.23 28.15 18.27
CA LYS A 469 17.79 28.17 18.59
C LYS A 469 17.42 29.43 19.39
N ALA A 470 18.31 29.87 20.29
CA ALA A 470 18.18 31.12 21.04
C ALA A 470 18.47 32.41 20.23
N GLY A 471 18.70 32.29 18.92
CA GLY A 471 18.89 33.42 18.00
C GLY A 471 20.33 33.89 17.79
N PHE A 472 21.34 33.17 18.31
CA PHE A 472 22.74 33.55 18.11
C PHE A 472 23.31 32.99 16.80
N SER A 473 24.15 33.80 16.16
CA SER A 473 24.89 33.44 14.95
C SER A 473 26.37 33.26 15.21
N ARG A 474 26.95 32.13 14.77
CA ARG A 474 28.38 31.84 14.92
C ARG A 474 29.21 32.74 13.99
N LYS A 475 29.97 33.68 14.56
CA LYS A 475 30.86 34.60 13.84
C LYS A 475 32.31 34.38 14.31
N ARG A 476 33.27 34.52 13.38
CA ARG A 476 34.70 34.49 13.72
C ARG A 476 35.14 35.92 13.99
N ILE A 477 35.55 36.21 15.20
CA ILE A 477 35.97 37.56 15.60
C ILE A 477 37.44 37.57 16.00
N GLN A 478 38.05 38.75 15.90
CA GLN A 478 39.41 39.00 16.36
C GLN A 478 39.35 39.80 17.66
N ARG A 479 39.85 39.23 18.76
CA ARG A 479 40.05 39.92 20.04
C ARG A 479 41.54 39.92 20.34
N GLY A 480 42.18 41.08 20.24
CA GLY A 480 43.65 41.20 20.30
C GLY A 480 44.33 40.46 19.13
N GLU A 481 45.37 39.68 19.43
CA GLU A 481 46.13 38.90 18.43
C GLU A 481 45.49 37.54 18.08
N LYS A 482 44.43 37.12 18.79
CA LYS A 482 43.81 35.80 18.60
C LYS A 482 42.48 35.89 17.86
N ARG A 483 42.29 34.96 16.92
CA ARG A 483 41.00 34.75 16.22
C ARG A 483 40.23 33.65 16.93
N MET A 484 39.01 33.93 17.35
CA MET A 484 38.14 32.96 18.04
C MET A 484 36.73 32.95 17.44
N TYR A 485 36.02 31.84 17.60
CA TYR A 485 34.61 31.75 17.26
C TYR A 485 33.77 32.17 18.45
N ARG A 486 32.82 33.09 18.22
CA ARG A 486 31.80 33.48 19.18
C ARG A 486 30.42 33.40 18.53
N TYR A 487 29.40 33.35 19.35
CA TYR A 487 27.99 33.34 19.00
C TYR A 487 27.44 34.72 19.37
N LEU A 488 26.97 35.46 18.37
CA LEU A 488 26.49 36.83 18.52
C LEU A 488 24.99 36.89 18.24
N LYS A 489 24.21 37.54 19.11
CA LYS A 489 22.78 37.83 18.94
C LYS A 489 22.66 39.32 18.62
N ASP A 490 21.98 39.63 17.52
CA ASP A 490 21.85 41.00 17.02
C ASP A 490 20.86 41.83 17.85
#